data_AF-A0A2N2CWZ1-F1
#
_entry.id   AF-A0A2N2CWZ1-F1
#
_cell.length_a   1.000
_cell.length_b   1.000
_cell.length_c   1.000
_cell.angle_alpha   90.00
_cell.angle_beta   90.00
_cell.angle_gamma   90.00
#
_symmetry.space_group_name_H-M   'P 1'
#
loop_
_entity.id
_entity.type
_entity.pdbx_description
1 polymer ?
#
loop_
_entity_poly.entity_id
_entity_poly.type
_entity_poly.pdbx_seq_one_letter_code
_entity_poly.pdbx_strand_id
1 'polypeptide(L)'
;VVFGHVGALSGWQTSRHGGYKRLGKTAEDAMDVFRMAYEYQENGMMGMTIELTPIEVTNAIARKLSVPVVAICAGGDADGSEMVDFDTFNMMPSAAAHAKAYGDFFKWAATAYSGWANDVRTGVYPEDKHGFHMDAQELDKFLNQLEQKYTVR
;
A
#
# COMPACT_ATOMS: atom_id res chain seq x y z
N VAL A 1 -11.69 19.14 -3.69
CA VAL A 1 -12.18 17.88 -4.31
C VAL A 1 -12.13 16.81 -3.22
N VAL A 2 -13.23 16.11 -2.98
CA VAL A 2 -13.33 15.07 -1.94
C VAL A 2 -13.75 13.76 -2.61
N PHE A 3 -13.06 12.67 -2.26
CA PHE A 3 -13.41 11.29 -2.60
C PHE A 3 -13.67 10.54 -1.30
N GLY A 4 -14.75 9.77 -1.27
CA GLY A 4 -15.16 9.06 -0.06
C GLY A 4 -14.86 7.59 -0.11
N HIS A 5 -15.19 6.94 1.00
CA HIS A 5 -15.05 5.51 1.17
C HIS A 5 -16.27 5.00 1.94
N VAL A 6 -16.96 4.03 1.36
CA VAL A 6 -18.13 3.38 1.96
C VAL A 6 -17.93 1.87 2.02
N GLY A 7 -18.75 1.18 2.80
CA GLY A 7 -18.50 -0.23 3.12
C GLY A 7 -17.48 -0.38 4.23
N ALA A 8 -16.62 -1.39 4.16
CA ALA A 8 -15.65 -1.64 5.23
C ALA A 8 -14.53 -0.59 5.24
N LEU A 9 -14.27 0.01 6.40
CA LEU A 9 -13.16 0.94 6.58
C LEU A 9 -11.87 0.17 6.91
N SER A 10 -10.92 0.22 5.99
CA SER A 10 -9.59 -0.39 6.08
C SER A 10 -8.57 0.52 6.79
N GLY A 11 -7.45 -0.04 7.24
CA GLY A 11 -6.35 0.70 7.89
C GLY A 11 -6.50 0.93 9.41
N TRP A 12 -6.07 2.10 9.89
CA TRP A 12 -5.98 2.41 11.34
C TRP A 12 -7.34 2.42 12.05
N GLN A 13 -8.43 2.59 11.30
CA GLN A 13 -9.79 2.59 11.83
C GLN A 13 -10.37 1.18 11.97
N THR A 14 -9.82 0.19 11.27
CA THR A 14 -10.37 -1.17 11.19
C THR A 14 -10.62 -1.79 12.57
N SER A 15 -9.69 -1.61 13.52
CA SER A 15 -9.86 -2.10 14.90
C SER A 15 -11.05 -1.46 15.62
N ARG A 16 -11.31 -0.17 15.38
CA ARG A 16 -12.46 0.54 15.96
C ARG A 16 -13.80 0.04 15.38
N HIS A 17 -13.78 -0.52 14.18
CA HIS A 17 -14.94 -1.14 13.52
C HIS A 17 -14.99 -2.67 13.71
N GLY A 18 -14.16 -3.20 14.62
CA GLY A 18 -14.17 -4.62 14.99
C GLY A 18 -13.50 -5.55 13.98
N GLY A 19 -12.53 -5.05 13.22
CA GLY A 19 -11.75 -5.82 12.25
C GLY A 19 -12.27 -5.69 10.81
N TYR A 20 -11.54 -6.31 9.87
CA TYR A 20 -11.98 -6.42 8.48
C TYR A 20 -13.24 -7.29 8.41
N LYS A 21 -14.38 -6.68 8.09
CA LYS A 21 -15.68 -7.34 8.02
C LYS A 21 -16.37 -7.00 6.71
N ARG A 22 -16.94 -8.03 6.08
CA ARG A 22 -17.85 -7.83 4.95
C ARG A 22 -19.14 -7.17 5.45
N LEU A 23 -19.55 -6.08 4.80
CA LEU A 23 -20.79 -5.35 5.05
C LEU A 23 -21.78 -5.58 3.91
N GLY A 24 -23.02 -5.10 4.03
CA GLY A 24 -24.10 -5.33 3.08
C GLY A 24 -24.64 -6.77 3.05
N LYS A 25 -24.48 -7.56 4.14
CA LYS A 25 -24.90 -8.98 4.14
C LYS A 25 -26.41 -9.18 4.26
N THR A 26 -27.11 -8.21 4.81
CA THR A 26 -28.58 -8.17 4.86
C THR A 26 -29.08 -6.93 4.14
N ALA A 27 -30.39 -6.87 3.86
CA ALA A 27 -30.98 -5.71 3.19
C ALA A 27 -30.81 -4.42 4.02
N GLU A 28 -30.89 -4.53 5.34
CA GLU A 28 -30.69 -3.42 6.28
C GLU A 28 -29.25 -2.90 6.22
N ASP A 29 -28.27 -3.80 6.33
CA ASP A 29 -26.84 -3.48 6.24
C ASP A 29 -26.48 -2.87 4.86
N ALA A 30 -27.05 -3.40 3.78
CA ALA A 30 -26.86 -2.85 2.44
C ALA A 30 -27.47 -1.44 2.29
N MET A 31 -28.62 -1.20 2.92
CA MET A 31 -29.27 0.11 2.92
C MET A 31 -28.47 1.14 3.73
N ASP A 32 -27.81 0.73 4.81
CA ASP A 32 -26.92 1.60 5.59
C ASP A 32 -25.70 2.04 4.75
N VAL A 33 -25.09 1.12 4.00
CA VAL A 33 -24.02 1.46 3.04
C VAL A 33 -24.51 2.44 1.97
N PHE A 34 -25.69 2.18 1.39
CA PHE A 34 -26.27 3.06 0.37
C PHE A 34 -26.61 4.44 0.91
N ARG A 35 -27.21 4.55 2.10
CA ARG A 35 -27.54 5.85 2.72
C ARG A 35 -26.31 6.70 2.93
N MET A 36 -25.24 6.11 3.46
CA MET A 36 -23.96 6.82 3.63
C MET A 36 -23.40 7.28 2.28
N ALA A 37 -23.41 6.43 1.26
CA ALA A 37 -22.93 6.77 -0.08
C ALA A 37 -23.75 7.91 -0.72
N TYR A 38 -25.07 7.83 -0.60
CA TYR A 38 -25.99 8.85 -1.07
C TYR A 38 -25.76 10.19 -0.36
N GLU A 39 -25.72 10.18 0.98
CA GLU A 39 -25.48 11.39 1.77
C GLU A 39 -24.14 12.05 1.42
N TYR A 40 -23.08 11.26 1.21
CA TYR A 40 -21.79 11.80 0.80
C TYR A 40 -21.87 12.50 -0.57
N GLN A 41 -22.56 11.90 -1.55
CA GLN A 41 -22.81 12.54 -2.84
C GLN A 41 -23.57 13.86 -2.67
N GLU A 42 -24.67 13.87 -1.90
CA GLU A 42 -25.49 15.07 -1.71
C GLU A 42 -24.72 16.21 -1.02
N ASN A 43 -23.65 15.88 -0.29
CA ASN A 43 -22.74 16.85 0.33
C ASN A 43 -21.54 17.24 -0.56
N GLY A 44 -21.61 16.97 -1.88
CA GLY A 44 -20.66 17.47 -2.87
C GLY A 44 -19.44 16.58 -3.09
N MET A 45 -19.48 15.33 -2.66
CA MET A 45 -18.43 14.37 -2.95
C MET A 45 -18.37 14.05 -4.45
N MET A 46 -17.16 13.88 -4.99
CA MET A 46 -16.95 13.75 -6.44
C MET A 46 -16.75 12.31 -6.93
N GLY A 47 -16.71 11.35 -6.01
CA GLY A 47 -16.57 9.92 -6.29
C GLY A 47 -16.29 9.16 -4.99
N MET A 48 -16.37 7.84 -5.03
CA MET A 48 -16.10 7.01 -3.86
C MET A 48 -15.54 5.65 -4.17
N THR A 49 -14.84 5.09 -3.18
CA THR A 49 -14.55 3.67 -3.10
C THR A 49 -15.65 2.95 -2.33
N ILE A 50 -16.03 1.74 -2.77
CA ILE A 50 -16.88 0.79 -2.04
C ILE A 50 -16.08 -0.48 -1.74
N GLU A 51 -15.96 -0.81 -0.45
CA GLU A 51 -15.10 -1.89 0.02
C GLU A 51 -15.86 -3.03 0.73
N LEU A 52 -15.50 -4.29 0.39
CA LEU A 52 -15.96 -5.51 1.07
C LEU A 52 -17.50 -5.65 1.15
N THR A 53 -18.21 -5.26 0.10
CA THR A 53 -19.66 -5.43 -0.07
C THR A 53 -19.99 -6.51 -1.11
N PRO A 54 -21.18 -7.15 -1.05
CA PRO A 54 -21.64 -8.05 -2.12
C PRO A 54 -21.73 -7.35 -3.48
N ILE A 55 -21.51 -8.11 -4.54
CA ILE A 55 -21.53 -7.64 -5.94
C ILE A 55 -22.88 -6.99 -6.26
N GLU A 56 -23.99 -7.58 -5.82
CA GLU A 56 -25.35 -7.08 -6.06
C GLU A 56 -25.57 -5.71 -5.42
N VAL A 57 -24.98 -5.49 -4.23
CA VAL A 57 -25.04 -4.20 -3.53
C VAL A 57 -24.22 -3.16 -4.29
N THR A 58 -22.98 -3.51 -4.68
CA THR A 58 -22.14 -2.61 -5.49
C THR A 58 -22.82 -2.21 -6.79
N ASN A 59 -23.39 -3.16 -7.52
CA ASN A 59 -24.11 -2.92 -8.78
C ASN A 59 -25.31 -1.99 -8.58
N ALA A 60 -26.09 -2.20 -7.52
CA ALA A 60 -27.26 -1.38 -7.23
C ALA A 60 -26.86 0.06 -6.89
N ILE A 61 -25.80 0.24 -6.08
CA ILE A 61 -25.30 1.56 -5.69
C ILE A 61 -24.69 2.30 -6.87
N ALA A 62 -23.80 1.66 -7.64
CA ALA A 62 -23.14 2.26 -8.80
C ALA A 62 -24.16 2.73 -9.86
N ARG A 63 -25.22 1.96 -10.12
CA ARG A 63 -26.30 2.37 -11.04
C ARG A 63 -27.18 3.50 -10.52
N LYS A 64 -27.26 3.68 -9.20
CA LYS A 64 -28.17 4.63 -8.55
C LYS A 64 -27.54 5.99 -8.34
N LEU A 65 -26.24 6.03 -8.04
CA LEU A 65 -25.50 7.26 -7.83
C LEU A 65 -25.08 7.90 -9.16
N SER A 66 -24.84 9.21 -9.12
CA SER A 66 -24.41 10.00 -10.27
C SER A 66 -22.90 10.25 -10.31
N VAL A 67 -22.23 10.04 -9.17
CA VAL A 67 -20.77 10.16 -9.04
C VAL A 67 -20.10 8.80 -9.25
N PRO A 68 -18.85 8.75 -9.76
CA PRO A 68 -18.13 7.51 -9.96
C PRO A 68 -17.97 6.68 -8.69
N VAL A 69 -18.24 5.38 -8.81
CA VAL A 69 -18.03 4.37 -7.77
C VAL A 69 -16.89 3.43 -8.18
N VAL A 70 -15.89 3.26 -7.33
CA VAL A 70 -14.73 2.39 -7.55
C VAL A 70 -14.78 1.23 -6.56
N ALA A 71 -14.68 -0.01 -7.03
CA ALA A 71 -14.78 -1.20 -6.18
C ALA A 71 -13.41 -1.73 -5.74
N ILE A 72 -13.26 -2.03 -4.45
CA ILE A 72 -12.13 -2.80 -3.89
C ILE A 72 -12.67 -3.95 -3.04
N CYS A 73 -12.22 -5.19 -3.29
CA CYS A 73 -12.77 -6.38 -2.62
C CYS A 73 -14.30 -6.56 -2.71
N ALA A 74 -14.98 -5.84 -3.59
CA ALA A 74 -16.43 -5.82 -3.71
C ALA A 74 -16.92 -6.34 -5.09
N GLY A 75 -16.09 -6.19 -6.12
CA GLY A 75 -16.41 -6.59 -7.50
C GLY A 75 -17.61 -5.84 -8.08
N GLY A 76 -18.15 -6.37 -9.19
CA GLY A 76 -19.35 -5.83 -9.85
C GLY A 76 -19.08 -4.80 -10.94
N ASP A 77 -20.19 -4.23 -11.44
CA ASP A 77 -20.27 -3.24 -12.51
C ASP A 77 -20.07 -1.81 -11.95
N ALA A 78 -19.07 -1.63 -11.10
CA ALA A 78 -18.63 -0.29 -10.66
C ALA A 78 -17.94 0.45 -11.82
N ASP A 79 -17.82 1.77 -11.73
CA ASP A 79 -17.17 2.61 -12.76
C ASP A 79 -15.64 2.38 -12.82
N GLY A 80 -15.08 1.79 -11.78
CA GLY A 80 -13.68 1.41 -11.72
C GLY A 80 -13.41 0.31 -10.69
N SER A 81 -12.15 -0.15 -10.67
CA SER A 81 -11.67 -1.11 -9.69
C SER A 81 -10.35 -0.66 -9.12
N GLU A 82 -10.16 -0.92 -7.82
CA GLU A 82 -8.95 -0.65 -7.08
C GLU A 82 -8.42 -1.96 -6.46
N MET A 83 -7.10 -2.09 -6.40
CA MET A 83 -6.39 -3.15 -5.67
C MET A 83 -5.06 -2.58 -5.19
N VAL A 84 -4.64 -2.97 -3.99
CA VAL A 84 -3.38 -2.48 -3.40
C VAL A 84 -2.18 -3.03 -4.17
N ASP A 85 -1.15 -2.21 -4.39
CA ASP A 85 0.06 -2.62 -5.12
C ASP A 85 0.71 -3.89 -4.55
N PHE A 86 0.69 -4.06 -3.22
CA PHE A 86 1.22 -5.24 -2.55
C PHE A 86 0.53 -6.53 -3.00
N ASP A 87 -0.78 -6.47 -3.26
CA ASP A 87 -1.57 -7.58 -3.79
C ASP A 87 -1.38 -7.69 -5.31
N THR A 88 -1.38 -6.57 -6.02
CA THR A 88 -1.22 -6.50 -7.48
C THR A 88 0.10 -7.07 -7.95
N PHE A 89 1.20 -6.83 -7.23
CA PHE A 89 2.53 -7.29 -7.62
C PHE A 89 3.02 -8.50 -6.84
N ASN A 90 2.17 -9.14 -6.03
CA ASN A 90 2.54 -10.26 -5.16
C ASN A 90 3.79 -9.94 -4.32
N MET A 91 3.74 -8.82 -3.60
CA MET A 91 4.86 -8.31 -2.80
C MET A 91 4.93 -8.95 -1.41
N MET A 92 3.88 -9.66 -0.99
CA MET A 92 3.81 -10.32 0.31
C MET A 92 3.97 -11.84 0.17
N PRO A 93 4.47 -12.55 1.20
CA PRO A 93 4.60 -14.01 1.17
C PRO A 93 3.29 -14.76 0.96
N SER A 94 2.18 -14.14 1.37
CA SER A 94 0.82 -14.68 1.26
C SER A 94 -0.06 -13.62 0.62
N ALA A 95 -0.75 -13.98 -0.46
CA ALA A 95 -1.69 -13.09 -1.13
C ALA A 95 -3.01 -12.97 -0.36
N ALA A 96 -3.65 -11.80 -0.43
CA ALA A 96 -5.02 -11.66 0.04
C ALA A 96 -5.96 -12.51 -0.83
N ALA A 97 -7.00 -13.10 -0.22
CA ALA A 97 -7.88 -14.06 -0.90
C ALA A 97 -8.67 -13.47 -2.09
N HIS A 98 -8.83 -12.14 -2.16
CA HIS A 98 -9.52 -11.45 -3.24
C HIS A 98 -8.56 -10.99 -4.37
N ALA A 99 -7.25 -11.06 -4.13
CA ALA A 99 -6.25 -10.49 -5.02
C ALA A 99 -6.10 -11.31 -6.30
N LYS A 100 -5.92 -10.62 -7.41
CA LYS A 100 -5.38 -11.20 -8.65
C LYS A 100 -4.00 -10.60 -8.88
N ALA A 101 -2.95 -11.40 -8.66
CA ALA A 101 -1.59 -10.95 -8.91
C ALA A 101 -1.32 -10.78 -10.42
N TYR A 102 -0.60 -9.72 -10.76
CA TYR A 102 -0.08 -9.39 -12.09
C TYR A 102 1.46 -9.35 -12.13
N GLY A 103 2.12 -9.68 -11.02
CA GLY A 103 3.57 -9.82 -10.92
C GLY A 103 3.99 -10.79 -9.83
N ASP A 104 5.30 -11.07 -9.73
CA ASP A 104 5.91 -11.89 -8.67
C ASP A 104 7.10 -11.14 -8.03
N PHE A 105 6.79 -9.98 -7.44
CA PHE A 105 7.79 -9.08 -6.90
C PHE A 105 8.49 -9.64 -5.68
N PHE A 106 7.77 -10.33 -4.78
CA PHE A 106 8.38 -10.88 -3.56
C PHE A 106 9.55 -11.82 -3.89
N LYS A 107 9.37 -12.73 -4.85
CA LYS A 107 10.42 -13.65 -5.29
C LYS A 107 11.61 -12.93 -5.92
N TRP A 108 11.34 -11.95 -6.77
CA TRP A 108 12.39 -11.13 -7.38
C TRP A 108 13.19 -10.38 -6.31
N ALA A 109 12.50 -9.70 -5.38
CA ALA A 109 13.11 -8.93 -4.31
C ALA A 109 13.93 -9.83 -3.37
N ALA A 110 13.41 -10.99 -2.98
CA ALA A 110 14.13 -11.95 -2.16
C ALA A 110 15.46 -12.37 -2.81
N THR A 111 15.45 -12.57 -4.13
CA THR A 111 16.65 -12.92 -4.91
C THR A 111 17.63 -11.75 -4.96
N ALA A 112 17.16 -10.55 -5.30
CA ALA A 112 17.98 -9.35 -5.38
C ALA A 112 18.66 -9.01 -4.05
N TYR A 113 17.89 -9.01 -2.95
CA TYR A 113 18.43 -8.74 -1.63
C TYR A 113 19.36 -9.84 -1.13
N SER A 114 19.12 -11.11 -1.51
CA SER A 114 20.04 -12.20 -1.17
C SER A 114 21.39 -12.03 -1.89
N GLY A 115 21.38 -11.65 -3.17
CA GLY A 115 22.59 -11.35 -3.93
C GLY A 115 23.37 -10.19 -3.31
N TRP A 116 22.69 -9.06 -3.07
CA TRP A 116 23.32 -7.91 -2.42
C TRP A 116 23.87 -8.26 -1.03
N ALA A 117 23.12 -9.01 -0.21
CA ALA A 117 23.58 -9.42 1.10
C ALA A 117 24.79 -10.37 1.03
N ASN A 118 24.91 -11.20 -0.01
CA ASN A 118 26.11 -11.98 -0.26
C ASN A 118 27.30 -11.08 -0.62
N ASP A 119 27.10 -10.11 -1.51
CA ASP A 119 28.16 -9.20 -1.93
C ASP A 119 28.72 -8.40 -0.74
N VAL A 120 27.84 -7.95 0.17
CA VAL A 120 28.24 -7.28 1.41
C VAL A 120 29.03 -8.23 2.33
N ARG A 121 28.53 -9.45 2.54
CA ARG A 121 29.18 -10.42 3.45
C ARG A 121 30.53 -10.91 2.93
N THR A 122 30.70 -10.96 1.61
CA THR A 122 31.94 -11.43 0.95
C THR A 122 32.90 -10.29 0.62
N GLY A 123 32.50 -9.03 0.85
CA GLY A 123 33.31 -7.84 0.53
C GLY A 123 33.39 -7.52 -0.96
N VAL A 124 32.57 -8.15 -1.80
CA VAL A 124 32.43 -7.79 -3.22
C VAL A 124 31.79 -6.40 -3.36
N TYR A 125 30.86 -6.05 -2.46
CA TYR A 125 30.28 -4.72 -2.36
C TYR A 125 30.53 -4.12 -0.96
N PRO A 126 30.88 -2.82 -0.87
CA PRO A 126 31.14 -1.90 -1.97
C PRO A 126 32.53 -2.06 -2.59
N GLU A 127 32.61 -1.98 -3.92
CA GLU A 127 33.85 -1.65 -4.65
C GLU A 127 34.26 -0.17 -4.45
N ASP A 128 35.53 0.14 -4.71
CA ASP A 128 36.11 1.50 -4.64
C ASP A 128 35.29 2.55 -5.41
N LYS A 129 34.79 2.18 -6.61
CA LYS A 129 33.96 3.06 -7.47
C LYS A 129 32.62 3.48 -6.84
N HIS A 130 32.16 2.81 -5.79
CA HIS A 130 30.95 3.18 -5.06
C HIS A 130 31.24 4.18 -3.93
N GLY A 131 32.53 4.40 -3.61
CA GLY A 131 32.99 5.42 -2.70
C GLY A 131 33.57 6.64 -3.43
N PHE A 132 34.12 7.56 -2.65
CA PHE A 132 34.94 8.65 -3.16
C PHE A 132 36.15 8.83 -2.25
N HIS A 133 37.24 9.33 -2.83
CA HIS A 133 38.50 9.55 -2.12
C HIS A 133 38.59 10.99 -1.63
N MET A 134 39.11 11.17 -0.42
CA MET A 134 39.53 12.48 0.07
C MET A 134 40.84 12.89 -0.62
N ASP A 135 41.06 14.20 -0.79
CA ASP A 135 42.40 14.68 -1.13
C ASP A 135 43.43 14.23 -0.08
N ALA A 136 44.60 13.81 -0.53
CA ALA A 136 45.62 13.23 0.34
C ALA A 136 46.04 14.18 1.47
N GLN A 137 46.14 15.49 1.21
CA GLN A 137 46.56 16.48 2.21
C GLN A 137 45.49 16.69 3.28
N GLU A 138 44.21 16.66 2.89
CA GLU A 138 43.10 16.77 3.82
C GLU A 138 42.95 15.49 4.66
N LEU A 139 43.23 14.32 4.08
CA LEU A 139 43.25 13.05 4.81
C LEU A 139 44.32 13.06 5.90
N ASP A 140 45.54 13.52 5.58
CA ASP A 140 46.63 13.64 6.55
C ASP A 140 46.27 14.59 7.70
N LYS A 141 45.67 15.74 7.40
CA LYS A 141 45.19 16.68 8.43
C LYS A 141 44.13 16.04 9.32
N PHE A 142 43.20 15.28 8.74
CA PHE A 142 42.15 14.59 9.49
C PHE A 142 42.73 13.54 10.44
N LEU A 143 43.63 12.66 9.95
CA LEU A 143 44.25 11.62 10.76
C LEU A 143 45.05 12.20 11.94
N ASN A 144 45.83 13.26 11.69
CA ASN A 144 46.57 13.97 12.74
C ASN A 144 45.63 14.55 13.83
N GLN A 145 44.51 15.15 13.43
CA GLN A 145 43.53 15.67 14.39
C GLN A 145 42.84 14.55 15.19
N LEU A 146 42.57 13.42 14.55
CA LEU A 146 41.94 12.26 15.18
C LEU A 146 42.80 11.72 16.32
N GLU A 147 44.10 11.50 16.06
CA GLU A 147 45.06 10.98 17.04
C GLU A 147 45.28 11.95 18.22
N GLN A 148 45.41 13.25 17.93
CA GLN A 148 45.68 14.27 18.95
C GLN A 148 44.50 14.53 19.89
N LYS A 149 43.26 14.47 19.38
CA LYS A 149 42.06 14.85 20.14
C LYS A 149 41.30 13.67 20.73
N TYR A 150 41.45 12.47 20.16
CA TYR A 150 40.68 11.30 20.54
C TYR A 150 41.62 10.10 20.72
N THR A 151 42.44 10.14 21.76
CA THR A 151 43.35 9.06 22.11
C THR A 151 42.56 7.89 22.72
N VAL A 152 42.11 7.01 21.81
CA VAL A 152 41.70 5.60 21.99
C VAL A 152 40.24 5.30 22.38
N ARG A 153 39.69 4.33 21.63
CA ARG A 153 38.87 3.22 22.13
C ARG A 153 39.67 1.93 21.95
#